data_AF-A0AAU6NEE2-F1
#
_entry.id   AF-A0AAU6NEE2-F1
#
_cell.length_a   1.000
_cell.length_b   1.000
_cell.length_c   1.000
_cell.angle_alpha   90.00
_cell.angle_beta   90.00
_cell.angle_gamma   90.00
#
_symmetry.space_group_name_H-M   'P 1'
#
loop_
_entity.id
_entity.type
_entity.pdbx_description
1 polymer ?
#
loop_
_entity_poly.entity_id
_entity_poly.type
_entity_poly.pdbx_seq_one_letter_code
_entity_poly.pdbx_strand_id
1 'polypeptide(L)'
;MIKVLLATAVLFSSSYCLASAEEGKYRQGDCIMGNDARYSWNGQIAAVEAYSEISGFFGPKYILNFPEYKSSAVVFDKNIEDHTIKIGDNFCRDI
;
A
#
# COMPACT_ATOMS: atom_id res chain seq x y z
N MET A 1 -38.32 24.01 49.34
CA MET A 1 -37.19 24.69 48.67
C MET A 1 -36.29 23.62 48.08
N ILE A 2 -36.37 23.40 46.76
CA ILE A 2 -35.65 22.31 46.08
C ILE A 2 -34.32 22.88 45.57
N LYS A 3 -33.21 22.41 46.15
CA LYS A 3 -31.85 22.74 45.71
C LYS A 3 -31.50 21.86 44.51
N VAL A 4 -31.61 22.42 43.31
CA VAL A 4 -31.18 21.76 42.07
C VAL A 4 -29.66 21.88 41.98
N LEU A 5 -28.96 20.79 42.27
CA LEU A 5 -27.51 20.67 42.09
C LEU A 5 -27.21 20.52 40.59
N LEU A 6 -26.74 21.60 39.98
CA LEU A 6 -26.16 21.60 38.63
C LEU A 6 -24.82 20.86 38.65
N ALA A 7 -24.85 19.55 38.36
CA ALA A 7 -23.66 18.79 38.02
C ALA A 7 -23.38 18.97 36.52
N THR A 8 -22.56 19.97 36.18
CA THR A 8 -21.99 20.15 34.84
C THR A 8 -21.03 18.99 34.54
N ALA A 9 -21.52 17.98 33.82
CA ALA A 9 -20.70 16.92 33.26
C ALA A 9 -19.82 17.51 32.14
N VAL A 10 -18.54 17.69 32.42
CA VAL A 10 -17.53 18.08 31.43
C VAL A 10 -17.33 16.89 30.50
N LEU A 11 -17.94 16.96 29.32
CA LEU A 11 -17.73 16.00 28.24
C LEU A 11 -16.32 16.21 27.67
N PHE A 12 -15.38 15.38 28.09
CA PHE A 12 -14.05 15.26 27.46
C PHE A 12 -14.21 14.59 26.10
N SER A 13 -14.42 15.39 25.06
CA SER A 13 -14.39 14.94 23.67
C SER A 13 -12.94 14.76 23.23
N SER A 14 -12.33 13.60 23.50
CA SER A 14 -11.03 13.26 22.92
C SER A 14 -11.21 12.98 21.43
N SER A 15 -10.86 13.95 20.58
CA SER A 15 -10.79 13.77 19.13
C SER A 15 -9.67 12.79 18.81
N TYR A 16 -10.02 11.53 18.54
CA TYR A 16 -9.09 10.55 17.99
C TYR A 16 -8.70 11.01 16.57
N CYS A 17 -7.49 11.54 16.41
CA CYS A 17 -6.89 11.71 15.10
C CYS A 17 -6.54 10.31 14.58
N LEU A 18 -7.37 9.76 13.70
CA LEU A 18 -7.03 8.56 12.93
C LEU A 18 -5.95 8.97 11.92
N ALA A 19 -4.69 8.71 12.23
CA ALA A 19 -3.65 8.69 11.22
C ALA A 19 -3.97 7.52 10.28
N SER A 20 -4.58 7.80 9.13
CA SER A 20 -4.72 6.81 8.07
C SER A 20 -3.31 6.57 7.52
N ALA A 21 -2.69 5.45 7.91
CA ALA A 21 -1.57 4.93 7.13
C ALA A 21 -2.09 4.78 5.70
N GLU A 22 -1.42 5.38 4.72
CA GLU A 22 -1.82 5.25 3.34
C GLU A 22 -1.64 3.77 2.97
N GLU A 23 -2.74 3.03 2.82
CA GLU A 23 -2.69 1.61 2.43
C GLU A 23 -2.57 1.53 0.91
N GLY A 24 -1.71 0.62 0.45
CA GLY A 24 -1.61 0.25 -0.96
C GLY A 24 -2.60 -0.87 -1.30
N LYS A 25 -3.05 -0.92 -2.56
CA LYS A 25 -3.98 -1.94 -3.09
C LYS A 25 -3.43 -3.37 -2.95
N TYR A 26 -2.12 -3.54 -3.11
CA TYR A 26 -1.44 -4.84 -3.03
C TYR A 26 -0.68 -5.02 -1.72
N ARG A 27 -0.62 -6.27 -1.27
CA ARG A 27 0.07 -6.70 -0.05
C ARG A 27 1.36 -7.45 -0.38
N GLN A 28 2.26 -7.54 0.59
CA GLN A 28 3.45 -8.37 0.49
C GLN A 28 3.06 -9.82 0.14
N GLY A 29 3.75 -10.39 -0.85
CA GLY A 29 3.50 -11.73 -1.39
C GLY A 29 2.48 -11.77 -2.53
N ASP A 30 1.76 -10.68 -2.80
CA ASP A 30 0.85 -10.63 -3.95
C ASP A 30 1.65 -10.74 -5.26
N CYS A 31 1.10 -11.50 -6.19
CA CYS A 31 1.61 -11.57 -7.55
C CYS A 31 0.81 -10.62 -8.46
N ILE A 32 1.50 -9.72 -9.16
CA ILE A 32 0.87 -8.73 -10.04
C ILE A 32 1.44 -8.79 -11.46
N MET A 33 0.65 -8.33 -12.42
CA MET A 33 1.04 -8.21 -13.82
C MET A 33 0.73 -6.82 -14.34
N GLY A 34 1.67 -6.24 -15.09
CA GLY A 34 1.44 -4.98 -15.81
C GLY A 34 0.41 -5.18 -16.92
N ASN A 35 -0.59 -4.31 -17.01
CA ASN A 35 -1.66 -4.42 -18.01
C ASN A 35 -1.80 -3.18 -18.90
N ASP A 36 -0.83 -2.26 -18.85
CA ASP A 36 -0.80 -1.05 -19.66
C ASP A 36 0.42 -1.04 -20.60
N ALA A 37 0.14 -1.03 -21.90
CA ALA A 37 1.14 -1.03 -22.97
C ALA A 37 2.09 0.19 -22.96
N ARG A 38 1.78 1.24 -22.20
CA ARG A 38 2.65 2.42 -22.03
C ARG A 38 3.83 2.17 -21.08
N TYR A 39 3.77 1.12 -20.26
CA TYR A 39 4.82 0.76 -19.33
C TYR A 39 5.78 -0.25 -19.95
N SER A 40 7.08 -0.12 -19.64
CA SER A 40 8.14 -1.00 -20.17
C SER A 40 7.99 -2.46 -19.75
N TRP A 41 7.19 -2.73 -18.72
CA TRP A 41 6.99 -4.06 -18.13
C TRP A 41 5.57 -4.61 -18.38
N ASN A 42 4.85 -4.08 -19.38
CA ASN A 42 3.54 -4.58 -19.75
C ASN A 42 3.57 -6.10 -20.03
N GLY A 43 2.62 -6.84 -19.46
CA GLY A 43 2.52 -8.29 -19.55
C GLY A 43 3.53 -9.06 -18.68
N GLN A 44 4.43 -8.38 -17.97
CA GLN A 44 5.39 -9.02 -17.09
C GLN A 44 4.84 -9.16 -15.68
N ILE A 45 5.38 -10.17 -14.99
CA ILE A 45 4.95 -10.59 -13.67
C ILE A 45 5.96 -10.12 -12.64
N ALA A 46 5.46 -9.62 -11.51
CA ALA A 46 6.27 -9.24 -10.38
C ALA A 46 5.62 -9.67 -9.06
N ALA A 47 6.44 -10.04 -8.09
CA ALA A 47 6.04 -10.25 -6.71
C ALA A 47 6.14 -8.94 -5.93
N VAL A 48 5.12 -8.63 -5.13
CA VAL A 48 5.14 -7.47 -4.23
C VAL A 48 5.96 -7.83 -3.00
N GLU A 49 7.11 -7.20 -2.84
CA GLU A 49 7.96 -7.40 -1.66
C GLU A 49 7.48 -6.55 -0.48
N ALA A 50 7.11 -5.29 -0.74
CA ALA A 50 6.60 -4.38 0.27
C ALA A 50 5.89 -3.16 -0.35
N TYR A 51 5.07 -2.50 0.46
CA TYR A 51 4.64 -1.12 0.27
C TYR A 51 5.00 -0.32 1.53
N SER A 52 6.04 0.52 1.45
CA SER A 52 6.60 1.17 2.63
C SER A 52 7.31 2.48 2.31
N GLU A 53 7.52 3.30 3.34
CA GLU A 53 8.37 4.49 3.28
C GLU A 53 9.84 4.10 3.09
N ILE A 54 10.49 4.66 2.07
CA ILE A 54 11.90 4.44 1.76
C ILE A 54 12.63 5.77 1.87
N SER A 55 13.71 5.82 2.66
CA SER A 55 14.52 7.03 2.80
C SER A 55 15.02 7.52 1.44
N GLY A 56 14.88 8.83 1.18
CA GLY A 56 15.24 9.45 -0.10
C GLY A 56 14.12 9.47 -1.14
N PHE A 57 12.97 8.84 -0.86
CA PHE A 57 11.76 8.93 -1.66
C PHE A 57 10.66 9.67 -0.91
N PHE A 58 9.79 10.37 -1.65
CA PHE A 58 8.63 11.02 -1.06
C PHE A 58 7.44 10.06 -1.01
N GLY A 59 6.99 9.73 0.20
CA GLY A 59 5.85 8.84 0.43
C GLY A 59 6.17 7.36 0.19
N PRO A 60 5.20 6.48 0.52
CA PRO A 60 5.39 5.04 0.41
C PRO A 60 5.57 4.60 -1.05
N LYS A 61 6.38 3.55 -1.22
CA LYS A 61 6.72 2.95 -2.52
C LYS A 61 6.45 1.47 -2.52
N TYR A 62 6.06 0.98 -3.70
CA TYR A 62 6.06 -0.43 -4.01
C TYR A 62 7.47 -0.91 -4.32
N ILE A 63 7.88 -1.98 -3.65
CA ILE A 63 9.09 -2.73 -3.99
C ILE A 63 8.62 -3.99 -4.71
N LEU A 64 8.97 -4.12 -5.98
CA LEU A 64 8.56 -5.21 -6.84
C LEU A 64 9.76 -6.06 -7.24
N ASN A 65 9.66 -7.38 -7.03
CA ASN A 65 10.64 -8.34 -7.49
C ASN A 65 10.23 -8.96 -8.82
N PHE A 66 11.07 -8.77 -9.83
CA PHE A 66 10.85 -9.34 -11.15
C PHE A 66 11.83 -10.51 -11.38
N PRO A 67 11.34 -11.73 -11.62
CA PRO A 67 12.19 -12.92 -11.74
C PRO A 67 13.13 -12.88 -12.93
N GLU A 68 12.67 -12.23 -14.00
CA GLU A 68 13.35 -12.22 -15.29
C GLU A 68 14.46 -11.17 -15.36
N TYR A 69 14.54 -10.25 -14.39
CA TYR A 69 15.50 -9.16 -14.39
C TYR A 69 16.67 -9.41 -13.44
N LYS A 70 17.88 -9.00 -13.87
CA LYS A 70 19.10 -9.10 -13.04
C LYS A 70 19.04 -8.27 -11.76
N SER A 71 18.21 -7.22 -11.72
CA SER A 71 17.92 -6.47 -10.50
C SER A 71 16.65 -7.04 -9.90
N SER A 72 16.80 -7.75 -8.79
CA SER A 72 15.71 -8.48 -8.12
C SER A 72 14.68 -7.57 -7.44
N ALA A 73 14.89 -6.25 -7.37
CA ALA A 73 13.89 -5.34 -6.82
C ALA A 73 13.92 -4.00 -7.56
N VAL A 74 12.74 -3.49 -7.91
CA VAL A 74 12.53 -2.18 -8.54
C VAL A 74 11.48 -1.41 -7.75
N VAL A 75 11.69 -0.11 -7.56
CA VAL A 75 10.86 0.76 -6.73
C VAL A 75 9.87 1.54 -7.60
N PHE A 76 8.60 1.54 -7.22
CA PHE A 76 7.51 2.21 -7.93
C PHE A 76 6.65 3.07 -7.02
N ASP A 77 6.06 4.10 -7.61
CA ASP A 77 5.00 4.89 -6.98
C ASP A 77 3.69 4.10 -6.93
N LYS A 78 2.75 4.57 -6.10
CA LYS A 78 1.40 4.00 -5.97
C LYS A 78 0.60 3.98 -7.28
N ASN A 79 0.92 4.85 -8.24
CA ASN A 79 0.18 4.94 -9.51
C ASN A 79 0.22 3.65 -10.34
N ILE A 80 1.11 2.70 -10.05
CA ILE A 80 1.09 1.40 -10.71
C ILE A 80 -0.22 0.65 -10.47
N GLU A 81 -0.95 0.94 -9.39
CA GLU A 81 -2.21 0.27 -9.05
C GLU A 81 -3.28 0.36 -10.15
N ASP A 82 -3.24 1.43 -10.94
CA ASP A 82 -4.14 1.68 -12.08
C ASP A 82 -3.72 0.93 -13.35
N HIS A 83 -2.47 0.45 -13.38
CA HIS A 83 -1.79 -0.13 -14.54
C HIS A 83 -1.32 -1.56 -14.28
N THR A 84 -1.85 -2.18 -13.23
CA THR A 84 -1.55 -3.55 -12.84
C THR A 84 -2.80 -4.30 -12.39
N ILE A 85 -2.76 -5.61 -12.54
CA ILE A 85 -3.77 -6.53 -12.00
C ILE A 85 -3.11 -7.53 -11.07
N LYS A 86 -3.83 -7.90 -10.00
CA LYS A 86 -3.45 -9.06 -9.20
C LYS A 86 -3.75 -10.33 -10.00
N ILE A 87 -2.82 -11.26 -10.03
CA ILE A 87 -2.96 -12.57 -10.65
C ILE A 87 -2.83 -13.67 -9.59
N GLY A 88 -2.91 -14.93 -9.98
CA GLY A 88 -2.77 -16.05 -9.05
C GLY A 88 -1.37 -16.12 -8.43
N ASP A 89 -1.27 -16.38 -7.13
CA ASP A 89 0.03 -16.43 -6.43
C ASP A 89 0.95 -17.54 -6.96
N ASN A 90 0.41 -18.54 -7.66
CA ASN A 90 1.16 -19.61 -8.32
C ASN A 90 2.13 -19.10 -9.38
N PHE A 91 1.91 -17.90 -9.93
CA PHE A 91 2.81 -17.29 -10.91
C PHE A 91 4.08 -16.71 -10.28
N CYS A 92 4.05 -16.48 -8.96
CA CYS A 92 5.18 -15.94 -8.20
C CYS A 92 5.81 -16.96 -7.24
N ARG A 93 5.44 -18.25 -7.32
CA ARG A 93 5.82 -19.27 -6.33
C ARG A 93 7.31 -19.65 -6.36
N ASP A 94 7.96 -19.47 -7.50
CA ASP A 94 9.36 -19.85 -7.73
C ASP A 94 10.29 -18.63 -7.84
N ILE A 95 9.82 -17.47 -7.36
CA ILE A 95 10.55 -16.18 -7.33
C ILE A 95 11.28 -16.02 -6.00
#